data_AF-A0A0B7IW98-F1
#
_entry.id   AF-A0A0B7IW98-F1
#
_cell.length_a   1.000
_cell.length_b   1.000
_cell.length_c   1.000
_cell.angle_alpha   90.00
_cell.angle_beta   90.00
_cell.angle_gamma   90.00
#
_symmetry.space_group_name_H-M   'P 1'
#
loop_
_entity.id
_entity.type
_entity.pdbx_description
1 polymer ?
#
loop_
_entity_poly.entity_id
_entity_poly.type
_entity_poly.pdbx_seq_one_letter_code
_entity_poly.pdbx_strand_id
1 'polypeptide(L)'
;MKNKNMKSLFLVLLLGLMVSKVQAAVTCKAYPQSEWANQDDLKQVLIEEGYTIKTLKIENNCYEMYGKNKQNKKVEIYFDMKLLAIVAAEIEK
;
A
#
# COMPACT_ATOMS: atom_id res chain seq x y z
N MET A 1 38.95 -54.60 -15.24
CA MET A 1 37.71 -53.93 -14.77
C MET A 1 38.06 -52.69 -13.96
N LYS A 2 37.73 -51.49 -14.42
CA LYS A 2 37.79 -50.24 -13.64
C LYS A 2 36.47 -49.49 -13.90
N ASN A 3 35.52 -49.60 -12.97
CA ASN A 3 34.20 -48.98 -13.11
C ASN A 3 34.27 -47.50 -12.69
N LYS A 4 33.88 -46.61 -13.61
CA LYS A 4 33.73 -45.17 -13.37
C LYS A 4 32.47 -44.95 -12.52
N ASN A 5 32.67 -44.59 -11.25
CA ASN A 5 31.61 -44.03 -10.41
C ASN A 5 31.44 -42.55 -10.76
N MET A 6 30.42 -42.26 -11.55
CA MET A 6 29.92 -40.91 -11.81
C MET A 6 28.46 -40.89 -11.38
N LYS A 7 28.02 -39.76 -10.82
CA LYS A 7 26.64 -39.39 -10.44
C LYS A 7 26.38 -39.74 -8.96
N SER A 8 26.08 -38.82 -8.04
CA SER A 8 25.25 -37.62 -8.20
C SER A 8 25.59 -36.59 -7.12
N LEU A 9 25.93 -35.36 -7.50
CA LEU A 9 25.80 -34.20 -6.60
C LEU A 9 24.44 -33.56 -6.90
N PHE A 10 23.45 -33.80 -6.04
CA PHE A 10 22.22 -33.01 -6.03
C PHE A 10 22.42 -31.78 -5.14
N LEU A 11 22.89 -30.69 -5.73
CA LEU A 11 22.85 -29.36 -5.11
C LEU A 11 21.49 -28.74 -5.47
N VAL A 12 20.48 -28.95 -4.61
CA VAL A 12 19.17 -28.30 -4.77
C VAL A 12 19.29 -26.85 -4.32
N LEU A 13 19.57 -25.97 -5.27
CA LEU A 13 19.60 -24.53 -5.07
C LEU A 13 18.16 -24.00 -5.14
N LEU A 14 17.47 -23.95 -4.00
CA LEU A 14 16.18 -23.27 -3.87
C LEU A 14 16.40 -21.75 -3.94
N LEU A 15 16.40 -21.18 -5.15
CA LEU A 15 16.20 -19.75 -5.34
C LEU A 15 14.74 -19.43 -5.02
N GLY A 16 14.48 -19.00 -3.78
CA GLY A 16 13.22 -18.38 -3.42
C GLY A 16 13.06 -17.07 -4.17
N LEU A 17 12.17 -17.04 -5.16
CA LEU A 17 11.73 -15.82 -5.83
C LEU A 17 10.96 -14.97 -4.82
N MET A 18 11.65 -14.01 -4.21
CA MET A 18 11.00 -12.89 -3.52
C MET A 18 10.28 -12.06 -4.58
N VAL A 19 8.97 -12.26 -4.74
CA VAL A 19 8.15 -11.43 -5.63
C VAL A 19 7.91 -10.10 -4.92
N SER A 20 8.77 -9.13 -5.18
CA SER A 20 8.50 -7.73 -4.83
C SER A 20 7.30 -7.27 -5.66
N LYS A 21 6.18 -6.94 -5.03
CA LYS A 21 5.06 -6.31 -5.72
C LYS A 21 5.46 -4.88 -6.06
N VAL A 22 5.56 -4.58 -7.35
CA VAL A 22 5.67 -3.20 -7.82
C VAL A 22 4.26 -2.63 -7.77
N GLN A 23 3.97 -1.84 -6.73
CA GLN A 23 2.71 -1.12 -6.62
C GLN A 23 2.78 0.10 -7.55
N ALA A 24 1.78 0.26 -8.41
CA ALA A 24 1.70 1.44 -9.27
C ALA A 24 1.37 2.66 -8.39
N ALA A 25 2.12 3.74 -8.54
CA ALA A 25 1.84 4.97 -7.82
C ALA A 25 0.47 5.52 -8.24
N VAL A 26 -0.40 5.78 -7.25
CA VAL A 26 -1.69 6.43 -7.47
C VAL A 26 -1.47 7.94 -7.56
N THR A 27 -2.01 8.56 -8.61
CA THR A 27 -1.97 10.02 -8.81
C THR A 27 -3.39 10.57 -8.83
N CYS A 28 -3.67 11.53 -7.96
CA CYS A 28 -4.95 12.22 -7.89
C CYS A 28 -4.94 13.51 -8.73
N LYS A 29 -6.13 14.08 -8.92
CA LYS A 29 -6.28 15.38 -9.58
C LYS A 29 -5.63 16.48 -8.72
N ALA A 30 -4.85 17.35 -9.36
CA ALA A 30 -4.27 18.51 -8.70
C ALA A 30 -5.32 19.63 -8.55
N TYR A 31 -5.30 20.28 -7.39
CA TYR A 31 -6.12 21.46 -7.09
C TYR A 31 -5.25 22.55 -6.46
N PRO A 32 -5.60 23.84 -6.63
CA PRO A 32 -5.02 24.91 -5.82
C PRO A 32 -5.21 24.62 -4.33
N GLN A 33 -4.24 24.98 -3.50
CA GLN A 33 -4.28 24.72 -2.05
C GLN A 33 -5.51 25.33 -1.35
N SER A 34 -6.03 26.44 -1.88
CA SER A 34 -7.28 27.07 -1.40
C SER A 34 -8.52 26.23 -1.61
N GLU A 35 -8.48 25.22 -2.48
CA GLU A 35 -9.58 24.30 -2.75
C GLU A 35 -9.44 22.97 -2.00
N TRP A 36 -8.36 22.80 -1.23
CA TRP A 36 -8.16 21.59 -0.47
C TRP A 36 -9.12 21.55 0.71
N ALA A 37 -9.78 20.41 0.88
CA ALA A 37 -10.52 20.09 2.09
C ALA A 37 -9.56 20.02 3.29
N ASN A 38 -10.07 20.23 4.50
CA ASN A 38 -9.21 20.16 5.67
C ASN A 38 -8.80 18.70 5.93
N GLN A 39 -7.50 18.48 6.08
CA GLN A 39 -6.94 17.16 6.38
C GLN A 39 -7.45 16.62 7.73
N ASP A 40 -7.74 17.49 8.70
CA ASP A 40 -8.25 17.08 10.01
C ASP A 40 -9.69 16.54 9.94
N ASP A 41 -10.53 17.06 9.03
CA ASP A 41 -11.89 16.55 8.79
C ASP A 41 -11.82 15.09 8.31
N LEU A 42 -10.89 14.80 7.37
CA LEU A 42 -10.66 13.44 6.90
C LEU A 42 -10.18 12.53 8.03
N LYS A 43 -9.27 12.99 8.91
CA LYS A 43 -8.82 12.19 10.05
C LYS A 43 -9.97 11.83 10.98
N GLN A 44 -10.83 12.80 11.28
CA GLN A 44 -11.95 12.59 12.17
C GLN A 44 -12.93 11.55 11.61
N VAL A 45 -13.34 11.71 10.35
CA VAL A 45 -14.23 10.75 9.67
C VAL A 45 -13.64 9.34 9.68
N LEU A 46 -12.35 9.18 9.39
CA LEU A 46 -11.70 7.88 9.40
C LEU A 46 -11.68 7.22 10.78
N ILE A 47 -11.45 8.00 11.85
CA ILE A 47 -11.48 7.50 13.23
C ILE A 47 -12.91 7.07 13.59
N GLU A 48 -13.92 7.88 13.24
CA GLU A 48 -15.34 7.59 13.46
C GLU A 48 -15.79 6.31 12.72
N GLU A 49 -15.28 6.07 11.51
CA GLU A 49 -15.51 4.85 10.72
C GLU A 49 -14.73 3.62 11.23
N GLY A 50 -13.94 3.77 12.29
CA GLY A 50 -13.22 2.68 12.95
C GLY A 50 -11.87 2.34 12.30
N TYR A 51 -11.27 3.28 11.57
CA TYR A 51 -9.89 3.15 11.11
C TYR A 51 -8.91 3.62 12.18
N THR A 52 -7.75 2.96 12.22
CA THR A 52 -6.57 3.47 12.93
C THR A 52 -5.64 4.12 11.91
N ILE A 53 -5.38 5.41 12.06
CA ILE A 53 -4.47 6.15 11.19
C ILE A 53 -3.04 6.00 11.74
N LYS A 54 -2.14 5.46 10.93
CA LYS A 54 -0.69 5.44 11.21
C LYS A 54 0.00 6.65 10.60
N THR A 55 -0.34 6.96 9.35
CA THR A 55 0.20 8.10 8.61
C THR A 55 -0.92 8.68 7.74
N LEU A 56 -0.98 10.01 7.66
CA LEU A 56 -1.77 10.71 6.65
C LEU A 56 -0.87 11.77 6.03
N LYS A 57 -0.49 11.59 4.76
CA LYS A 57 0.44 12.48 4.05
C LYS A 57 -0.19 13.01 2.77
N ILE A 58 0.42 14.04 2.19
CA ILE A 58 0.07 14.54 0.86
C ILE A 58 1.14 14.05 -0.10
N GLU A 59 0.77 13.20 -1.04
CA GLU A 59 1.68 12.67 -2.07
C GLU A 59 0.90 12.44 -3.36
N ASN A 60 1.53 12.71 -4.51
CA ASN A 60 0.91 12.58 -5.84
C ASN A 60 -0.48 13.23 -5.96
N ASN A 61 -0.65 14.41 -5.32
CA ASN A 61 -1.90 15.18 -5.22
C ASN A 61 -3.06 14.47 -4.49
N CYS A 62 -2.78 13.43 -3.70
CA CYS A 62 -3.76 12.74 -2.87
C CYS A 62 -3.54 13.09 -1.39
N TYR A 63 -4.61 12.99 -0.59
CA TYR A 63 -4.43 12.60 0.81
C TYR A 63 -4.26 11.10 0.87
N GLU A 64 -3.13 10.64 1.39
CA GLU A 64 -2.76 9.24 1.43
C GLU A 64 -2.68 8.75 2.88
N MET A 65 -3.61 7.87 3.23
CA MET A 65 -3.73 7.29 4.56
C MET A 65 -3.16 5.89 4.58
N TYR A 66 -2.19 5.66 5.48
CA TYR A 66 -1.78 4.34 5.90
C TYR A 66 -2.32 4.05 7.28
N GLY A 67 -2.83 2.84 7.47
CA GLY A 67 -3.46 2.51 8.73
C GLY A 67 -3.96 1.10 8.80
N LYS A 68 -4.99 0.91 9.63
CA LYS A 68 -5.77 -0.32 9.69
C LYS A 68 -7.25 -0.02 9.61
N ASN A 69 -8.00 -0.88 8.94
CA ASN A 69 -9.45 -0.83 8.94
C ASN A 69 -10.05 -1.47 10.21
N LYS A 70 -11.37 -1.43 10.34
CA LYS A 70 -12.13 -2.05 11.45
C LYS A 70 -11.92 -3.55 11.64
N GLN A 71 -11.39 -4.25 10.63
CA GLN A 71 -11.05 -5.67 10.69
C GLN A 71 -9.58 -5.90 11.08
N ASN A 72 -8.88 -4.85 11.54
CA ASN A 72 -7.46 -4.85 11.90
C ASN A 72 -6.54 -5.25 10.72
N LYS A 73 -7.01 -5.10 9.48
CA LYS A 73 -6.22 -5.29 8.26
C LYS A 73 -5.54 -4.00 7.89
N LYS A 74 -4.28 -4.08 7.47
CA LYS A 74 -3.53 -2.90 7.02
C LYS A 74 -4.11 -2.40 5.70
N VAL A 75 -4.24 -1.10 5.59
CA VAL A 75 -4.79 -0.44 4.42
C VAL A 75 -3.95 0.77 4.04
N GLU A 76 -3.96 1.04 2.74
CA GLU A 76 -3.51 2.29 2.12
C GLU A 76 -4.68 2.85 1.32
N ILE A 77 -5.12 4.07 1.64
CA ILE A 77 -6.29 4.69 0.99
C ILE A 77 -5.91 6.08 0.49
N TYR A 78 -6.25 6.35 -0.76
CA TYR A 78 -5.99 7.60 -1.44
C TYR A 78 -7.30 8.37 -1.59
N PHE A 79 -7.31 9.61 -1.14
CA PHE A 79 -8.48 10.49 -1.20
C PHE A 79 -8.19 11.71 -2.08
N ASP A 80 -9.22 12.12 -2.83
CA ASP A 80 -9.21 13.39 -3.55
C ASP A 80 -9.09 14.56 -2.57
N MET A 81 -8.20 15.51 -2.85
CA MET A 81 -7.89 16.59 -1.90
C MET A 81 -9.00 17.62 -1.76
N LYS A 82 -9.92 17.73 -2.73
CA LYS A 82 -11.04 18.68 -2.69
C LYS A 82 -12.32 18.03 -2.18
N LEU A 83 -12.59 16.81 -2.64
CA LEU A 83 -13.85 16.11 -2.41
C LEU A 83 -13.79 15.12 -1.25
N LEU A 84 -12.59 14.78 -0.77
CA LEU A 84 -12.35 13.68 0.18
C LEU A 84 -12.91 12.32 -0.31
N ALA A 85 -13.20 12.20 -1.60
CA ALA A 85 -13.68 10.97 -2.21
C ALA A 85 -12.54 9.95 -2.29
N ILE A 86 -12.84 8.68 -2.02
CA ILE A 86 -11.87 7.60 -2.21
C ILE A 86 -11.56 7.46 -3.71
N VAL A 87 -10.30 7.62 -4.06
CA VAL A 87 -9.77 7.42 -5.42
C VAL A 87 -9.31 5.98 -5.59
N ALA A 88 -8.60 5.45 -4.59
CA ALA A 88 -8.15 4.07 -4.56
C ALA A 88 -8.00 3.59 -3.11
N ALA A 89 -8.13 2.28 -2.90
CA ALA A 89 -7.91 1.66 -1.61
C ALA A 89 -7.28 0.28 -1.79
N GLU A 90 -6.24 0.03 -1.02
CA GLU A 90 -5.50 -1.22 -1.02
C GLU A 90 -5.56 -1.84 0.38
N ILE A 91 -5.81 -3.14 0.42
CA ILE A 91 -5.76 -3.92 1.65
C ILE A 91 -4.54 -4.83 1.49
N GLU A 92 -3.52 -4.65 2.34
CA GLU A 92 -2.40 -5.59 2.38
C GLU A 92 -2.96 -6.96 2.76
N LYS A 93 -2.74 -7.94 1.88
CA LYS A 93 -3.21 -9.33 2.04
C LYS A 93 -2.39 -10.09 3.07
#